data_AF-A0A0F8Y7X1-F1
#
_entry.id   AF-A0A0F8Y7X1-F1
#
_cell.length_a   1.000
_cell.length_b   1.000
_cell.length_c   1.000
_cell.angle_alpha   90.00
_cell.angle_beta   90.00
_cell.angle_gamma   90.00
#
_symmetry.space_group_name_H-M   'P 1'
#
loop_
_entity.id
_entity.type
_entity.pdbx_description
1 polymer ?
#
loop_
_entity_poly.entity_id
_entity_poly.type
_entity_poly.pdbx_seq_one_letter_code
_entity_poly.pdbx_strand_id
1 'polypeptide(L)'
;TQAKVVMETCQHELAEVSKGLEDRRRAAAGSAADRQRLADRIRELEQSLAVSSQRRALLEARQQELRDEVAALEAERAQAADIVSGLDSRRAELEEALTAARAELERRRAELAALEEELAGGQGRAADQEARSQRLRAAARDIGSRLKGLGLRRRDLEKAVDRLDTRRRSIISQMAELIRVLRGYRGDDARLAEEMAGVSGRRQSLESQVAELRESLAKVEANQNARRGKLEALEARLNVLTEAQRQLQAARADEPEVTVEGALAAIYQVVRVPRGLERAIEAVLSDMVEAFIVARRTEAIDAIQALVAQDAPRTTILPMDTMKQVYPLNLMRERGVVGVAAHLVRCQPPYQKLIDALLGRIIVVQDVEAATRIARRGLGTVVTLNGIVFHTTGAI
;
A
#
# COMPACT_ATOMS: atom_id res chain seq x y z
N THR A 1 131.24 -150.64 -149.29
CA THR A 1 130.60 -151.21 -148.08
C THR A 1 130.40 -150.18 -146.97
N GLN A 2 129.80 -149.01 -147.26
CA GLN A 2 129.48 -147.98 -146.25
C GLN A 2 128.16 -147.21 -146.53
N ALA A 3 127.55 -147.37 -147.71
CA ALA A 3 126.30 -146.68 -148.09
C ALA A 3 125.04 -147.13 -147.32
N LYS A 4 125.07 -148.29 -146.64
CA LYS A 4 123.93 -148.82 -145.88
C LYS A 4 123.85 -148.25 -144.45
N VAL A 5 124.98 -147.84 -143.88
CA VAL A 5 125.07 -147.29 -142.52
C VAL A 5 124.60 -145.83 -142.45
N VAL A 6 124.72 -145.07 -143.56
CA VAL A 6 124.26 -143.67 -143.66
C VAL A 6 122.73 -143.55 -143.73
N MET A 7 122.05 -144.57 -144.27
CA MET A 7 120.58 -144.52 -144.45
C MET A 7 119.83 -144.84 -143.14
N GLU A 8 120.35 -145.75 -142.31
CA GLU A 8 119.77 -146.05 -141.00
C GLU A 8 119.98 -144.91 -139.99
N THR A 9 121.08 -144.15 -140.09
CA THR A 9 121.30 -142.96 -139.28
C THR A 9 120.34 -141.83 -139.63
N CYS A 10 120.09 -141.57 -140.92
CA CYS A 10 119.10 -140.58 -141.36
C CYS A 10 117.65 -140.93 -140.95
N GLN A 11 117.29 -142.21 -140.90
CA GLN A 11 115.94 -142.63 -140.46
C GLN A 11 115.74 -142.47 -138.95
N HIS A 12 116.79 -142.63 -138.14
CA HIS A 12 116.71 -142.41 -136.69
C HIS A 12 116.62 -140.91 -136.36
N GLU A 13 117.39 -140.07 -137.06
CA GLU A 13 117.33 -138.61 -136.90
C GLU A 13 115.96 -138.03 -137.28
N LEU A 14 115.34 -138.52 -138.36
CA LEU A 14 113.99 -138.08 -138.76
C LEU A 14 112.90 -138.45 -137.73
N ALA A 15 113.01 -139.63 -137.09
CA ALA A 15 112.07 -140.06 -136.06
C ALA A 15 112.24 -139.26 -134.75
N GLU A 16 113.47 -138.91 -134.37
CA GLU A 16 113.73 -138.01 -133.25
C GLU A 16 113.21 -136.59 -133.53
N VAL A 17 113.42 -136.07 -134.74
CA VAL A 17 112.92 -134.74 -135.13
C VAL A 17 111.39 -134.70 -135.15
N SER A 18 110.71 -135.76 -135.63
CA SER A 18 109.24 -135.81 -135.60
C SER A 18 108.68 -135.88 -134.18
N LYS A 19 109.33 -136.65 -133.28
CA LYS A 19 108.92 -136.76 -131.88
C LYS A 19 109.14 -135.45 -131.12
N GLY A 20 110.27 -134.77 -131.38
CA GLY A 20 110.53 -133.43 -130.85
C GLY A 20 109.55 -132.36 -131.36
N LEU A 21 109.02 -132.51 -132.58
CA LEU A 21 107.98 -131.64 -133.13
C LEU A 21 106.61 -131.86 -132.47
N GLU A 22 106.25 -133.11 -132.16
CA GLU A 22 105.01 -133.43 -131.45
C GLU A 22 105.05 -132.98 -129.99
N ASP A 23 106.17 -133.16 -129.30
CA ASP A 23 106.35 -132.67 -127.92
C ASP A 23 106.34 -131.14 -127.86
N ARG A 24 106.95 -130.44 -128.83
CA ARG A 24 106.85 -128.99 -128.96
C ARG A 24 105.44 -128.53 -129.29
N ARG A 25 104.68 -129.26 -130.11
CA ARG A 25 103.26 -128.96 -130.38
C ARG A 25 102.39 -129.15 -129.14
N ARG A 26 102.61 -130.20 -128.34
CA ARG A 26 101.91 -130.39 -127.05
C ARG A 26 102.28 -129.32 -126.02
N ALA A 27 103.56 -128.95 -125.92
CA ALA A 27 104.00 -127.86 -125.04
C ALA A 27 103.44 -126.49 -125.48
N ALA A 28 103.36 -126.23 -126.79
CA ALA A 28 102.75 -125.02 -127.33
C ALA A 28 101.23 -124.98 -127.08
N ALA A 29 100.54 -126.10 -127.23
CA ALA A 29 99.11 -126.21 -126.90
C ALA A 29 98.84 -126.04 -125.40
N GLY A 30 99.69 -126.59 -124.53
CA GLY A 30 99.65 -126.38 -123.08
C GLY A 30 99.89 -124.90 -122.70
N SER A 31 100.93 -124.29 -123.26
CA SER A 31 101.22 -122.86 -123.07
C SER A 31 100.12 -121.95 -123.62
N ALA A 32 99.44 -122.34 -124.70
CA ALA A 32 98.29 -121.61 -125.25
C ALA A 32 97.07 -121.76 -124.33
N ALA A 33 96.80 -122.96 -123.80
CA ALA A 33 95.71 -123.19 -122.85
C ALA A 33 95.94 -122.44 -121.52
N ASP A 34 97.16 -122.40 -121.01
CA ASP A 34 97.50 -121.64 -119.81
C ASP A 34 97.44 -120.13 -120.05
N ARG A 35 97.86 -119.64 -121.23
CA ARG A 35 97.63 -118.24 -121.62
C ARG A 35 96.16 -117.90 -121.72
N GLN A 36 95.34 -118.78 -122.29
CA GLN A 36 93.88 -118.60 -122.36
C GLN A 36 93.28 -118.53 -120.94
N ARG A 37 93.64 -119.47 -120.05
CA ARG A 37 93.19 -119.49 -118.65
C ARG A 37 93.61 -118.23 -117.89
N LEU A 38 94.86 -117.78 -118.06
CA LEU A 38 95.33 -116.54 -117.44
C LEU A 38 94.63 -115.31 -118.02
N ALA A 39 94.38 -115.27 -119.32
CA ALA A 39 93.62 -114.18 -119.95
C ALA A 39 92.15 -114.14 -119.48
N ASP A 40 91.53 -115.29 -119.29
CA ASP A 40 90.17 -115.39 -118.72
C ASP A 40 90.16 -114.95 -117.25
N ARG A 41 91.16 -115.37 -116.46
CA ARG A 41 91.33 -114.95 -115.06
C ARG A 41 91.59 -113.44 -114.92
N ILE A 42 92.39 -112.87 -115.82
CA ILE A 42 92.64 -111.42 -115.87
C ILE A 42 91.35 -110.68 -116.20
N ARG A 43 90.57 -111.14 -117.19
CA ARG A 43 89.27 -110.54 -117.52
C ARG A 43 88.27 -110.63 -116.36
N GLU A 44 88.21 -111.76 -115.67
CA GLU A 44 87.40 -111.90 -114.46
C GLU A 44 87.84 -110.94 -113.35
N LEU A 45 89.15 -110.80 -113.12
CA LEU A 45 89.71 -109.91 -112.12
C LEU A 45 89.49 -108.43 -112.48
N GLU A 46 89.66 -108.05 -113.74
CA GLU A 46 89.38 -106.69 -114.24
C GLU A 46 87.89 -106.34 -114.11
N GLN A 47 87.00 -107.27 -114.44
CA GLN A 47 85.56 -107.10 -114.21
C GLN A 47 85.25 -106.97 -112.71
N SER A 48 85.85 -107.81 -111.85
CA SER A 48 85.67 -107.72 -110.40
C SER A 48 86.20 -106.40 -109.82
N LEU A 49 87.32 -105.88 -110.33
CA LEU A 49 87.93 -104.62 -109.94
C LEU A 49 87.07 -103.43 -110.41
N ALA A 50 86.52 -103.49 -111.62
CA ALA A 50 85.58 -102.48 -112.13
C ALA A 50 84.31 -102.42 -111.26
N VAL A 51 83.74 -103.58 -110.91
CA VAL A 51 82.57 -103.65 -110.01
C VAL A 51 82.92 -103.14 -108.59
N SER A 52 84.06 -103.54 -108.03
CA SER A 52 84.48 -103.09 -106.70
C SER A 52 84.84 -101.60 -106.66
N SER A 53 85.46 -101.05 -107.71
CA SER A 53 85.76 -99.62 -107.80
C SER A 53 84.49 -98.78 -107.98
N GLN A 54 83.54 -99.23 -108.80
CA GLN A 54 82.22 -98.60 -108.93
C GLN A 54 81.45 -98.65 -107.61
N ARG A 55 81.49 -99.79 -106.89
CA ARG A 55 80.89 -99.93 -105.55
C ARG A 55 81.56 -99.01 -104.54
N ARG A 56 82.89 -98.85 -104.60
CA ARG A 56 83.62 -97.91 -103.73
C ARG A 56 83.22 -96.47 -104.00
N ALA A 57 83.14 -96.05 -105.27
CA ALA A 57 82.72 -94.71 -105.66
C ALA A 57 81.27 -94.41 -105.20
N LEU A 58 80.36 -95.39 -105.31
CA LEU A 58 78.99 -95.26 -104.80
C LEU A 58 78.97 -95.12 -103.28
N LEU A 59 79.76 -95.92 -102.55
CA LEU A 59 79.86 -95.85 -101.09
C LEU A 59 80.51 -94.54 -100.63
N GLU A 60 81.52 -94.02 -101.35
CA GLU A 60 82.15 -92.73 -101.09
C GLU A 60 81.15 -91.58 -101.31
N ALA A 61 80.38 -91.61 -102.40
CA ALA A 61 79.31 -90.65 -102.65
C ALA A 61 78.24 -90.70 -101.54
N ARG A 62 77.80 -91.91 -101.15
CA ARG A 62 76.83 -92.07 -100.05
C ARG A 62 77.39 -91.63 -98.70
N GLN A 63 78.67 -91.85 -98.45
CA GLN A 63 79.35 -91.37 -97.25
C GLN A 63 79.39 -89.83 -97.21
N GLN A 64 79.62 -89.19 -98.36
CA GLN A 64 79.61 -87.74 -98.46
C GLN A 64 78.20 -87.16 -98.27
N GLU A 65 77.19 -87.74 -98.92
CA GLU A 65 75.77 -87.36 -98.70
C GLU A 65 75.39 -87.45 -97.21
N LEU A 66 75.72 -88.57 -96.55
CA LEU A 66 75.42 -88.75 -95.13
C LEU A 66 76.19 -87.77 -94.25
N ARG A 67 77.41 -87.36 -94.62
CA ARG A 67 78.16 -86.33 -93.89
C ARG A 67 77.49 -84.96 -94.03
N ASP A 68 77.05 -84.62 -95.24
CA ASP A 68 76.38 -83.34 -95.50
C ASP A 68 75.01 -83.30 -94.78
N GLU A 69 74.27 -84.42 -94.77
CA GLU A 69 73.02 -84.57 -93.99
C GLU A 69 73.28 -84.42 -92.48
N VAL A 70 74.33 -85.06 -91.93
CA VAL A 70 74.69 -84.91 -90.50
C VAL A 70 75.06 -83.47 -90.18
N ALA A 71 75.85 -82.81 -91.02
CA ALA A 71 76.22 -81.41 -90.82
C ALA A 71 75.00 -80.47 -90.86
N ALA A 72 74.04 -80.73 -91.76
CA ALA A 72 72.78 -79.99 -91.82
C ALA A 72 71.94 -80.19 -90.54
N LEU A 73 71.79 -81.44 -90.08
CA LEU A 73 71.06 -81.76 -88.86
C LEU A 73 71.74 -81.19 -87.60
N GLU A 74 73.08 -81.15 -87.56
CA GLU A 74 73.83 -80.51 -86.47
C GLU A 74 73.60 -78.99 -86.46
N ALA A 75 73.57 -78.34 -87.63
CA ALA A 75 73.24 -76.93 -87.74
C ALA A 75 71.79 -76.63 -87.32
N GLU A 76 70.82 -77.45 -87.74
CA GLU A 76 69.42 -77.34 -87.30
C GLU A 76 69.28 -77.54 -85.78
N ARG A 77 70.00 -78.52 -85.22
CA ARG A 77 70.02 -78.75 -83.77
C ARG A 77 70.62 -77.57 -83.01
N ALA A 78 71.69 -76.95 -83.53
CA ALA A 78 72.27 -75.76 -82.93
C ALA A 78 71.29 -74.58 -82.95
N GLN A 79 70.63 -74.33 -84.09
CA GLN A 79 69.61 -73.28 -84.19
C GLN A 79 68.43 -73.53 -83.23
N ALA A 80 67.96 -74.78 -83.14
CA ALA A 80 66.91 -75.14 -82.20
C ALA A 80 67.34 -74.95 -80.74
N ALA A 81 68.60 -75.28 -80.40
CA ALA A 81 69.15 -75.05 -79.06
C ALA A 81 69.22 -73.56 -78.72
N ASP A 82 69.63 -72.71 -79.66
CA ASP A 82 69.66 -71.25 -79.48
C ASP A 82 68.25 -70.70 -79.24
N ILE A 83 67.26 -71.14 -80.02
CA ILE A 83 65.85 -70.76 -79.85
C ILE A 83 65.33 -71.18 -78.47
N VAL A 84 65.60 -72.41 -78.03
CA VAL A 84 65.21 -72.90 -76.71
C VAL A 84 65.83 -72.05 -75.60
N SER A 85 67.13 -71.74 -75.69
CA SER A 85 67.78 -70.87 -74.71
C SER A 85 67.18 -69.45 -74.66
N GLY A 86 66.79 -68.91 -75.82
CA GLY A 86 66.10 -67.62 -75.94
C GLY A 86 64.69 -67.64 -75.36
N LEU A 87 63.98 -68.78 -75.46
CA LEU A 87 62.66 -68.95 -74.85
C LEU A 87 62.76 -69.15 -73.33
N ASP A 88 63.76 -69.90 -72.85
CA ASP A 88 63.98 -70.13 -71.42
C ASP A 88 64.36 -68.84 -70.69
N SER A 89 65.22 -68.00 -71.30
CA SER A 89 65.54 -66.67 -70.75
C SER A 89 64.31 -65.76 -70.68
N ARG A 90 63.52 -65.66 -71.76
CA ARG A 90 62.26 -64.90 -71.76
C ARG A 90 61.26 -65.43 -70.74
N ARG A 91 61.18 -66.75 -70.58
CA ARG A 91 60.32 -67.38 -69.58
C ARG A 91 60.75 -66.99 -68.17
N ALA A 92 62.04 -67.03 -67.87
CA ALA A 92 62.57 -66.61 -66.57
C ALA A 92 62.27 -65.13 -66.28
N GLU A 93 62.48 -64.24 -67.25
CA GLU A 93 62.14 -62.81 -67.14
C GLU A 93 60.64 -62.60 -66.87
N LEU A 94 59.77 -63.34 -67.57
CA LEU A 94 58.32 -63.26 -67.37
C LEU A 94 57.88 -63.82 -66.01
N GLU A 95 58.50 -64.92 -65.55
CA GLU A 95 58.23 -65.49 -64.23
C GLU A 95 58.65 -64.51 -63.12
N GLU A 96 59.81 -63.85 -63.25
CA GLU A 96 60.25 -62.80 -62.33
C GLU A 96 59.29 -61.59 -62.34
N ALA A 97 58.93 -61.09 -63.52
CA ALA A 97 57.97 -59.99 -63.65
C ALA A 97 56.59 -60.34 -63.06
N LEU A 98 56.13 -61.58 -63.23
CA LEU A 98 54.87 -62.06 -62.67
C LEU A 98 54.93 -62.13 -61.13
N THR A 99 56.03 -62.60 -60.56
CA THR A 99 56.19 -62.63 -59.09
C THR A 99 56.24 -61.23 -58.49
N ALA A 100 56.95 -60.29 -59.14
CA ALA A 100 56.98 -58.89 -58.74
C ALA A 100 55.58 -58.23 -58.82
N ALA A 101 54.85 -58.46 -59.91
CA ALA A 101 53.49 -57.94 -60.07
C ALA A 101 52.51 -58.51 -59.04
N ARG A 102 52.64 -59.80 -58.68
CA ARG A 102 51.84 -60.43 -57.62
C ARG A 102 52.14 -59.83 -56.25
N ALA A 103 53.41 -59.60 -55.93
CA ALA A 103 53.80 -58.97 -54.66
C ALA A 103 53.25 -57.54 -54.55
N GLU A 104 53.32 -56.76 -55.63
CA GLU A 104 52.76 -55.40 -55.65
C GLU A 104 51.23 -55.42 -55.52
N LEU A 105 50.54 -56.36 -56.18
CA LEU A 105 49.09 -56.51 -56.06
C LEU A 105 48.66 -56.81 -54.62
N GLU A 106 49.34 -57.73 -53.93
CA GLU A 106 49.06 -58.04 -52.53
C GLU A 106 49.34 -56.83 -51.62
N ARG A 107 50.41 -56.08 -51.88
CA ARG A 107 50.70 -54.83 -51.15
C ARG A 107 49.57 -53.81 -51.32
N ARG A 108 49.09 -53.60 -52.55
CA ARG A 108 47.97 -52.69 -52.83
C ARG A 108 46.65 -53.15 -52.24
N ARG A 109 46.39 -54.46 -52.20
CA ARG A 109 45.21 -55.02 -51.53
C ARG A 109 45.24 -54.78 -50.03
N ALA A 110 46.41 -54.94 -49.40
CA ALA A 110 46.58 -54.66 -47.98
C ALA A 110 46.40 -53.15 -47.67
N GLU A 111 46.96 -52.27 -48.50
CA GLU A 111 46.75 -50.81 -48.38
C GLU A 111 45.26 -50.44 -48.52
N LEU A 112 44.57 -51.03 -49.49
CA LEU A 112 43.15 -50.76 -49.74
C LEU A 112 42.29 -51.25 -48.56
N ALA A 113 42.55 -52.44 -48.02
CA ALA A 113 41.84 -52.95 -46.86
C ALA A 113 42.03 -52.05 -45.62
N ALA A 114 43.25 -51.55 -45.39
CA ALA A 114 43.53 -50.62 -44.29
C ALA A 114 42.77 -49.29 -44.46
N LEU A 115 42.74 -48.74 -45.68
CA LEU A 115 41.98 -47.52 -45.99
C LEU A 115 40.47 -47.71 -45.84
N GLU A 116 39.93 -48.87 -46.22
CA GLU A 116 38.52 -49.21 -46.03
C GLU A 116 38.15 -49.30 -44.54
N GLU A 117 39.02 -49.87 -43.72
CA GLU A 117 38.83 -49.93 -42.26
C GLU A 117 38.87 -48.52 -41.63
N GLU A 118 39.82 -47.69 -42.03
CA GLU A 118 39.88 -46.29 -41.60
C GLU A 118 38.64 -45.48 -42.01
N LEU A 119 38.16 -45.68 -43.25
CA LEU A 119 36.94 -45.05 -43.75
C LEU A 119 35.72 -45.49 -42.94
N ALA A 120 35.57 -46.79 -42.69
CA ALA A 120 34.48 -47.32 -41.88
C ALA A 120 34.51 -46.76 -40.45
N GLY A 121 35.69 -46.72 -39.82
CA GLY A 121 35.86 -46.10 -38.50
C GLY A 121 35.60 -44.59 -38.49
N GLY A 122 35.95 -43.89 -39.57
CA GLY A 122 35.64 -42.48 -39.77
C GLY A 122 34.13 -42.21 -39.89
N GLN A 123 33.43 -43.02 -40.69
CA GLN A 123 31.98 -42.94 -40.88
C GLN A 123 31.22 -43.25 -39.58
N GLY A 124 31.65 -44.26 -38.82
CA GLY A 124 31.08 -44.56 -37.51
C GLY A 124 31.18 -43.38 -36.54
N ARG A 125 32.38 -42.79 -36.41
CA ARG A 125 32.58 -41.59 -35.58
C ARG A 125 31.74 -40.40 -36.04
N ALA A 126 31.61 -40.19 -37.35
CA ALA A 126 30.78 -39.12 -37.90
C ALA A 126 29.30 -39.32 -37.56
N ALA A 127 28.78 -40.55 -37.70
CA ALA A 127 27.40 -40.89 -37.34
C ALA A 127 27.13 -40.68 -35.84
N ASP A 128 28.07 -41.07 -34.97
CA ASP A 128 27.95 -40.85 -33.52
C ASP A 128 27.92 -39.36 -33.16
N GLN A 129 28.79 -38.56 -33.78
CA GLN A 129 28.81 -37.10 -33.57
C GLN A 129 27.53 -36.44 -34.08
N GLU A 130 27.00 -36.89 -35.21
CA GLU A 130 25.75 -36.39 -35.75
C GLU A 130 24.56 -36.75 -34.84
N ALA A 131 24.49 -37.99 -34.35
CA ALA A 131 23.49 -38.40 -33.37
C ALA A 131 23.58 -37.57 -32.07
N ARG A 132 24.80 -37.30 -31.58
CA ARG A 132 25.04 -36.44 -30.41
C ARG A 132 24.59 -35.00 -30.67
N SER A 133 24.92 -34.45 -31.83
CA SER A 133 24.51 -33.10 -32.26
C SER A 133 22.99 -32.97 -32.33
N GLN A 134 22.31 -33.96 -32.90
CA GLN A 134 20.84 -34.00 -32.97
C GLN A 134 20.20 -34.03 -31.57
N ARG A 135 20.73 -34.86 -30.66
CA ARG A 135 20.28 -34.90 -29.24
C ARG A 135 20.46 -33.55 -28.55
N LEU A 136 21.63 -32.92 -28.71
CA LEU A 136 21.90 -31.59 -28.14
C LEU A 136 20.98 -30.52 -28.71
N ARG A 137 20.71 -30.54 -30.03
CA ARG A 137 19.75 -29.63 -30.67
C ARG A 137 18.32 -29.86 -30.19
N ALA A 138 17.92 -31.10 -29.93
CA ALA A 138 16.61 -31.39 -29.36
C ALA A 138 16.50 -30.87 -27.91
N ALA A 139 17.51 -31.11 -27.08
CA ALA A 139 17.58 -30.59 -25.72
C ALA A 139 17.56 -29.05 -25.68
N ALA A 140 18.32 -28.38 -26.56
CA ALA A 140 18.31 -26.93 -26.68
C ALA A 140 16.93 -26.38 -27.07
N ARG A 141 16.20 -27.06 -27.96
CA ARG A 141 14.82 -26.70 -28.33
C ARG A 141 13.85 -26.83 -27.15
N ASP A 142 13.95 -27.90 -26.37
CA ASP A 142 13.13 -28.12 -25.17
C ASP A 142 13.43 -27.07 -24.08
N ILE A 143 14.70 -26.77 -23.83
CA ILE A 143 15.08 -25.68 -22.91
C ILE A 143 14.53 -24.33 -23.40
N GLY A 144 14.61 -24.07 -24.72
CA GLY A 144 14.05 -22.86 -25.32
C GLY A 144 12.53 -22.74 -25.17
N SER A 145 11.78 -23.83 -25.31
CA SER A 145 10.32 -23.81 -25.11
C SER A 145 9.97 -23.57 -23.64
N ARG A 146 10.68 -24.20 -22.70
CA ARG A 146 10.53 -23.99 -21.25
C ARG A 146 10.82 -22.55 -20.85
N LEU A 147 11.90 -21.95 -21.37
CA LEU A 147 12.23 -20.55 -21.14
C LEU A 147 11.14 -19.60 -21.63
N LYS A 148 10.58 -19.84 -22.82
CA LYS A 148 9.43 -19.06 -23.33
C LYS A 148 8.21 -19.19 -22.42
N GLY A 149 7.90 -20.41 -21.97
CA GLY A 149 6.80 -20.67 -21.03
C GLY A 149 6.99 -19.95 -19.70
N LEU A 150 8.20 -20.01 -19.12
CA LEU A 150 8.54 -19.28 -17.90
C LEU A 150 8.47 -17.76 -18.10
N GLY A 151 8.89 -17.25 -19.26
CA GLY A 151 8.80 -15.83 -19.61
C GLY A 151 7.36 -15.32 -19.78
N LEU A 152 6.43 -16.16 -20.25
CA LEU A 152 5.00 -15.85 -20.26
C LEU A 152 4.44 -15.82 -18.83
N ARG A 153 4.74 -16.85 -18.04
CA ARG A 153 4.28 -16.97 -16.66
C ARG A 153 4.79 -15.83 -15.77
N ARG A 154 6.02 -15.38 -15.98
CA ARG A 154 6.59 -14.20 -15.30
C ARG A 154 5.79 -12.94 -15.62
N ARG A 155 5.45 -12.70 -16.89
CA ARG A 155 4.63 -11.55 -17.32
C ARG A 155 3.23 -11.58 -16.72
N ASP A 156 2.61 -12.75 -16.61
CA ASP A 156 1.29 -12.89 -16.00
C ASP A 156 1.35 -12.62 -14.49
N LEU A 157 2.41 -13.08 -13.81
CA LEU A 157 2.66 -12.77 -12.40
C LEU A 157 2.92 -11.28 -12.18
N GLU A 158 3.72 -10.62 -13.03
CA GLU A 158 3.95 -9.16 -12.98
C GLU A 158 2.61 -8.40 -13.09
N LYS A 159 1.75 -8.76 -14.05
CA LYS A 159 0.41 -8.17 -14.16
C LYS A 159 -0.47 -8.43 -12.94
N ALA A 160 -0.37 -9.61 -12.32
CA ALA A 160 -1.12 -9.93 -11.11
C ALA A 160 -0.65 -9.08 -9.93
N VAL A 161 0.67 -8.85 -9.80
CA VAL A 161 1.25 -7.96 -8.79
C VAL A 161 0.73 -6.53 -8.99
N ASP A 162 0.73 -6.00 -10.22
CA ASP A 162 0.22 -4.64 -10.51
C ASP A 162 -1.27 -4.49 -10.15
N ARG A 163 -2.08 -5.52 -10.43
CA ARG A 163 -3.51 -5.55 -10.05
C ARG A 163 -3.70 -5.59 -8.53
N LEU A 164 -2.87 -6.35 -7.82
CA LEU A 164 -2.92 -6.39 -6.36
C LEU A 164 -2.48 -5.06 -5.76
N ASP A 165 -1.47 -4.41 -6.33
CA ASP A 165 -0.99 -3.10 -5.87
C ASP A 165 -2.00 -1.98 -6.09
N THR A 166 -2.66 -1.95 -7.24
CA THR A 166 -3.76 -1.01 -7.50
C THR A 166 -4.93 -1.24 -6.53
N ARG A 167 -5.31 -2.49 -6.27
CA ARG A 167 -6.33 -2.83 -5.28
C ARG A 167 -5.91 -2.43 -3.86
N ARG A 168 -4.65 -2.67 -3.48
CA ARG A 168 -4.08 -2.25 -2.19
C ARG A 168 -4.19 -0.74 -2.01
N ARG A 169 -3.80 0.05 -3.02
CA ARG A 169 -3.92 1.52 -2.99
C ARG A 169 -5.37 1.98 -2.85
N SER A 170 -6.31 1.35 -3.57
CA SER A 170 -7.73 1.65 -3.44
C SER A 170 -8.25 1.38 -2.03
N ILE A 171 -7.89 0.25 -1.43
CA ILE A 171 -8.30 -0.09 -0.05
C ILE A 171 -7.71 0.92 0.94
N ILE A 172 -6.44 1.29 0.80
CA ILE A 172 -5.82 2.31 1.66
C ILE A 172 -6.57 3.65 1.55
N SER A 173 -6.95 4.06 0.34
CA SER A 173 -7.74 5.28 0.12
C SER A 173 -9.11 5.20 0.80
N GLN A 174 -9.80 4.07 0.68
CA GLN A 174 -11.09 3.85 1.34
C GLN A 174 -10.97 3.86 2.87
N MET A 175 -9.92 3.25 3.42
CA MET A 175 -9.64 3.28 4.85
C MET A 175 -9.35 4.71 5.35
N ALA A 176 -8.59 5.50 4.59
CA ALA A 176 -8.30 6.88 4.94
C ALA A 176 -9.59 7.73 5.00
N GLU A 177 -10.50 7.52 4.04
CA GLU A 177 -11.80 8.20 4.02
C GLU A 177 -12.67 7.78 5.21
N LEU A 178 -12.76 6.47 5.49
CA LEU A 178 -13.50 5.97 6.67
C LEU A 178 -12.95 6.54 7.98
N ILE A 179 -11.63 6.65 8.12
CA ILE A 179 -11.00 7.28 9.29
C ILE A 179 -11.36 8.76 9.39
N ARG A 180 -11.46 9.47 8.26
CA ARG A 180 -11.87 10.88 8.22
C ARG A 180 -13.31 11.04 8.68
N VAL A 181 -14.22 10.21 8.16
CA VAL A 181 -15.64 10.19 8.54
C VAL A 181 -15.81 9.87 10.03
N LEU A 182 -15.11 8.85 10.54
CA LEU A 182 -15.13 8.49 11.97
C LEU A 182 -14.62 9.62 12.87
N ARG A 183 -13.60 10.37 12.43
CA ARG A 183 -13.16 11.58 13.15
C ARG A 183 -14.23 12.67 13.15
N GLY A 184 -14.96 12.83 12.05
CA GLY A 184 -16.12 13.73 11.96
C GLY A 184 -17.18 13.37 12.99
N TYR A 185 -17.64 12.12 12.99
CA TYR A 185 -18.65 11.65 13.96
C TYR A 185 -18.20 11.79 15.42
N ARG A 186 -16.93 11.53 15.74
CA ARG A 186 -16.41 11.77 17.10
C ARG A 186 -16.45 13.25 17.50
N GLY A 187 -16.22 14.16 16.55
CA GLY A 187 -16.36 15.60 16.78
C GLY A 187 -17.81 16.02 16.98
N ASP A 188 -18.74 15.41 16.25
CA ASP A 188 -20.18 15.63 16.42
C ASP A 188 -20.67 15.10 17.78
N ASP A 189 -20.26 13.90 18.16
CA ASP A 189 -20.56 13.32 19.48
C ASP A 189 -20.06 14.22 20.62
N ALA A 190 -18.85 14.76 20.51
CA ALA A 190 -18.30 15.68 21.50
C ALA A 190 -19.12 16.98 21.62
N ARG A 191 -19.56 17.55 20.48
CA ARG A 191 -20.43 18.74 20.45
C ARG A 191 -21.78 18.45 21.07
N LEU A 192 -22.42 17.35 20.70
CA LEU A 192 -23.69 16.91 21.27
C LEU A 192 -23.60 16.66 22.77
N ALA A 193 -22.50 16.08 23.25
CA ALA A 193 -22.27 15.88 24.68
C ALA A 193 -22.14 17.21 25.44
N GLU A 194 -21.45 18.20 24.88
CA GLU A 194 -21.33 19.54 25.45
C GLU A 194 -22.69 20.28 25.47
N GLU A 195 -23.45 20.20 24.38
CA GLU A 195 -24.80 20.75 24.31
C GLU A 195 -25.74 20.10 25.34
N MET A 196 -25.72 18.78 25.46
CA MET A 196 -26.46 18.02 26.47
C MET A 196 -26.09 18.43 27.89
N ALA A 197 -24.81 18.59 28.18
CA ALA A 197 -24.35 19.06 29.48
C ALA A 197 -24.84 20.49 29.78
N GLY A 198 -24.77 21.38 28.77
CA GLY A 198 -25.26 22.75 28.88
C GLY A 198 -26.78 22.85 29.07
N VAL A 199 -27.57 22.00 28.41
CA VAL A 199 -29.02 21.91 28.59
C VAL A 199 -29.36 21.33 29.97
N SER A 200 -28.65 20.28 30.40
CA SER A 200 -28.83 19.68 31.73
C SER A 200 -28.55 20.70 32.85
N GLY A 201 -27.46 21.46 32.74
CA GLY A 201 -27.14 22.54 33.69
C GLY A 201 -28.19 23.64 33.72
N ARG A 202 -28.70 24.06 32.55
CA ARG A 202 -29.82 25.00 32.46
C ARG A 202 -31.09 24.46 33.10
N ARG A 203 -31.42 23.18 32.87
CA ARG A 203 -32.56 22.51 33.51
C ARG A 203 -32.42 22.53 35.03
N GLN A 204 -31.26 22.19 35.57
CA GLN A 204 -31.02 22.17 37.01
C GLN A 204 -31.14 23.57 37.64
N SER A 205 -30.63 24.62 36.97
CA SER A 205 -30.79 26.00 37.42
C SER A 205 -32.26 26.47 37.38
N LEU A 206 -33.02 26.08 36.35
CA LEU A 206 -34.45 26.38 36.29
C LEU A 206 -35.23 25.62 37.37
N GLU A 207 -34.89 24.36 37.64
CA GLU A 207 -35.49 23.58 38.72
C GLU A 207 -35.23 24.21 40.10
N SER A 208 -34.02 24.72 40.35
CA SER A 208 -33.73 25.43 41.60
C SER A 208 -34.50 26.75 41.70
N GLN A 209 -34.58 27.53 40.60
CA GLN A 209 -35.38 28.76 40.57
C GLN A 209 -36.87 28.49 40.82
N VAL A 210 -37.42 27.43 40.23
CA VAL A 210 -38.81 27.03 40.47
C VAL A 210 -39.03 26.62 41.92
N ALA A 211 -38.07 25.91 42.54
CA ALA A 211 -38.15 25.54 43.95
C ALA A 211 -38.12 26.79 44.87
N GLU A 212 -37.21 27.73 44.62
CA GLU A 212 -37.12 29.00 45.34
C GLU A 212 -38.41 29.83 45.19
N LEU A 213 -38.94 29.93 43.97
CA LEU A 213 -40.19 30.63 43.70
C LEU A 213 -41.37 29.98 44.44
N ARG A 214 -41.46 28.64 44.44
CA ARG A 214 -42.49 27.91 45.19
C ARG A 214 -42.38 28.17 46.70
N GLU A 215 -41.17 28.18 47.26
CA GLU A 215 -40.97 28.49 48.67
C GLU A 215 -41.38 29.94 48.99
N SER A 216 -41.01 30.88 48.12
CA SER A 216 -41.41 32.28 48.25
C SER A 216 -42.93 32.46 48.17
N LEU A 217 -43.59 31.75 47.25
CA LEU A 217 -45.04 31.76 47.10
C LEU A 217 -45.72 31.20 48.36
N ALA A 218 -45.26 30.07 48.87
CA ALA A 218 -45.79 29.48 50.10
C ALA A 218 -45.65 30.42 51.30
N LYS A 219 -44.54 31.16 51.41
CA LYS A 219 -44.36 32.22 52.44
C LYS A 219 -45.36 33.36 52.27
N VAL A 220 -45.59 33.81 51.03
CA VAL A 220 -46.56 34.88 50.74
C VAL A 220 -47.99 34.42 51.04
N GLU A 221 -48.37 33.22 50.64
CA GLU A 221 -49.68 32.62 50.93
C GLU A 221 -49.89 32.44 52.44
N ALA A 222 -48.90 31.95 53.17
CA ALA A 222 -48.96 31.85 54.63
C ALA A 222 -49.13 33.23 55.29
N ASN A 223 -48.38 34.23 54.83
CA ASN A 223 -48.53 35.61 55.29
C ASN A 223 -49.90 36.20 54.96
N GLN A 224 -50.43 35.92 53.77
CA GLN A 224 -51.75 36.36 53.35
C GLN A 224 -52.84 35.70 54.22
N ASN A 225 -52.75 34.40 54.45
CA ASN A 225 -53.68 33.67 55.33
C ASN A 225 -53.59 34.17 56.78
N ALA A 226 -52.38 34.44 57.29
CA ALA A 226 -52.20 35.01 58.63
C ALA A 226 -52.80 36.42 58.73
N ARG A 227 -52.62 37.26 57.69
CA ARG A 227 -53.25 38.59 57.64
C ARG A 227 -54.76 38.49 57.53
N ARG A 228 -55.28 37.58 56.71
CA ARG A 228 -56.72 37.33 56.57
C ARG A 228 -57.33 36.85 57.88
N GLY A 229 -56.71 35.88 58.57
CA GLY A 229 -57.16 35.45 59.89
C GLY A 229 -57.08 36.56 60.94
N LYS A 230 -56.07 37.43 60.90
CA LYS A 230 -56.04 38.64 61.74
C LYS A 230 -57.16 39.62 61.40
N LEU A 231 -57.48 39.76 60.11
CA LEU A 231 -58.54 40.64 59.62
C LEU A 231 -59.91 40.10 60.05
N GLU A 232 -60.17 38.81 59.88
CA GLU A 232 -61.38 38.12 60.37
C GLU A 232 -61.48 38.20 61.90
N ALA A 233 -60.37 38.05 62.65
CA ALA A 233 -60.36 38.23 64.10
C ALA A 233 -60.61 39.69 64.52
N LEU A 234 -60.06 40.66 63.77
CA LEU A 234 -60.33 42.08 63.98
C LEU A 234 -61.77 42.41 63.63
N GLU A 235 -62.34 41.88 62.54
CA GLU A 235 -63.74 42.02 62.16
C GLU A 235 -64.66 41.38 63.19
N ALA A 236 -64.33 40.19 63.70
CA ALA A 236 -65.08 39.56 64.80
C ALA A 236 -65.00 40.41 66.07
N ARG A 237 -63.82 40.96 66.40
CA ARG A 237 -63.65 41.88 67.53
C ARG A 237 -64.35 43.20 67.31
N LEU A 238 -64.38 43.71 66.08
CA LEU A 238 -65.08 44.93 65.70
C LEU A 238 -66.57 44.68 65.77
N ASN A 239 -67.07 43.52 65.31
CA ASN A 239 -68.44 43.06 65.49
C ASN A 239 -68.81 43.00 66.96
N VAL A 240 -68.01 42.32 67.80
CA VAL A 240 -68.18 42.29 69.26
C VAL A 240 -68.10 43.69 69.85
N LEU A 241 -67.25 44.58 69.36
CA LEU A 241 -67.16 45.97 69.81
C LEU A 241 -68.32 46.81 69.31
N THR A 242 -68.89 46.58 68.13
CA THR A 242 -70.11 47.22 67.61
C THR A 242 -71.34 46.66 68.26
N GLU A 243 -71.31 45.42 68.73
CA GLU A 243 -72.37 44.76 69.46
C GLU A 243 -72.30 45.15 70.94
N ALA A 244 -71.09 45.28 71.49
CA ALA A 244 -70.80 45.94 72.76
C ALA A 244 -71.03 47.44 72.67
N GLN A 245 -70.88 48.09 71.52
CA GLN A 245 -71.24 49.49 71.25
C GLN A 245 -72.72 49.60 70.95
N ARG A 246 -73.42 48.57 70.46
CA ARG A 246 -74.90 48.53 70.42
C ARG A 246 -75.47 48.28 71.79
N GLN A 247 -74.82 47.46 72.62
CA GLN A 247 -75.15 47.25 74.03
C GLN A 247 -74.73 48.46 74.87
N LEU A 248 -73.63 49.14 74.54
CA LEU A 248 -73.27 50.45 75.08
C LEU A 248 -74.18 51.53 74.51
N GLN A 249 -74.65 51.51 73.26
CA GLN A 249 -75.58 52.52 72.71
C GLN A 249 -76.99 52.29 73.24
N ALA A 250 -77.35 51.06 73.59
CA ALA A 250 -78.53 50.73 74.38
C ALA A 250 -78.36 51.07 75.88
N ALA A 251 -77.13 51.34 76.36
CA ALA A 251 -76.78 51.74 77.72
C ALA A 251 -76.08 53.13 77.84
N ARG A 252 -76.00 53.87 76.73
CA ARG A 252 -75.41 55.21 76.50
C ARG A 252 -76.17 55.84 75.35
N ALA A 253 -77.49 55.84 75.51
CA ALA A 253 -78.39 56.72 74.76
C ALA A 253 -78.36 58.17 75.30
N ASP A 254 -77.33 58.52 76.09
CA ASP A 254 -77.06 59.86 76.57
C ASP A 254 -75.56 60.00 76.83
N GLU A 255 -74.81 60.49 75.84
CA GLU A 255 -73.58 61.25 76.07
C GLU A 255 -73.32 62.14 74.83
N PRO A 256 -73.20 63.46 74.99
CA PRO A 256 -73.29 64.42 73.90
C PRO A 256 -72.02 64.52 73.07
N GLU A 257 -72.19 64.80 71.78
CA GLU A 257 -71.14 65.28 70.90
C GLU A 257 -70.67 66.65 71.41
N VAL A 258 -69.41 66.71 71.88
CA VAL A 258 -68.84 67.92 72.46
C VAL A 258 -68.64 68.97 71.36
N THR A 259 -69.58 69.91 71.29
CA THR A 259 -69.51 71.10 70.43
C THR A 259 -69.04 72.27 71.27
N VAL A 260 -67.89 72.84 70.94
CA VAL A 260 -67.39 74.05 71.60
C VAL A 260 -67.99 75.27 70.88
N GLU A 261 -68.98 75.89 71.50
CA GLU A 261 -69.59 77.13 71.01
C GLU A 261 -68.53 78.24 70.94
N GLY A 262 -68.30 78.83 69.76
CA GLY A 262 -67.28 79.87 69.53
C GLY A 262 -65.92 79.39 69.02
N ALA A 263 -65.70 78.08 68.80
CA ALA A 263 -64.52 77.59 68.10
C ALA A 263 -64.55 77.97 66.61
N LEU A 264 -63.46 78.55 66.10
CA LEU A 264 -63.31 78.95 64.70
C LEU A 264 -63.13 77.74 63.78
N ALA A 265 -62.31 76.77 64.22
CA ALA A 265 -62.02 75.52 63.53
C ALA A 265 -61.18 74.61 64.43
N ALA A 266 -61.08 73.33 64.09
CA ALA A 266 -60.06 72.43 64.62
C ALA A 266 -58.78 72.45 63.76
N ILE A 267 -57.62 72.11 64.33
CA ILE A 267 -56.32 72.15 63.61
C ILE A 267 -56.33 71.33 62.31
N TYR A 268 -56.92 70.13 62.31
CA TYR A 268 -57.00 69.28 61.10
C TYR A 268 -57.77 69.93 59.94
N GLN A 269 -58.66 70.88 60.20
CA GLN A 269 -59.44 71.59 59.17
C GLN A 269 -58.66 72.75 58.54
N VAL A 270 -57.63 73.25 59.22
CA VAL A 270 -56.89 74.47 58.86
C VAL A 270 -55.56 74.18 58.15
N VAL A 271 -54.97 73.00 58.39
CA VAL A 271 -53.66 72.62 57.85
C VAL A 271 -53.81 71.64 56.68
N ARG A 272 -53.27 72.01 55.52
CA ARG A 272 -53.19 71.13 54.35
C ARG A 272 -51.76 70.61 54.18
N VAL A 273 -51.58 69.31 54.38
CA VAL A 273 -50.29 68.63 54.32
C VAL A 273 -50.07 68.02 52.91
N PRO A 274 -48.88 68.18 52.29
CA PRO A 274 -48.53 67.52 51.03
C PRO A 274 -48.39 66.00 51.16
N ARG A 275 -48.57 65.28 50.06
CA ARG A 275 -48.39 63.82 50.01
C ARG A 275 -46.97 63.41 50.41
N GLY A 276 -46.87 62.42 51.30
CA GLY A 276 -45.62 61.88 51.82
C GLY A 276 -45.15 62.52 53.13
N LEU A 277 -45.84 63.54 53.65
CA LEU A 277 -45.50 64.23 54.91
C LEU A 277 -46.54 64.00 56.02
N GLU A 278 -47.63 63.29 55.73
CA GLU A 278 -48.77 63.13 56.63
C GLU A 278 -48.35 62.56 57.98
N ARG A 279 -47.61 61.44 57.96
CA ARG A 279 -47.14 60.77 59.18
C ARG A 279 -46.16 61.63 59.99
N ALA A 280 -45.33 62.42 59.32
CA ALA A 280 -44.37 63.29 59.99
C ALA A 280 -45.07 64.46 60.69
N ILE A 281 -46.07 65.07 60.06
CA ILE A 281 -46.81 66.19 60.64
C ILE A 281 -47.75 65.71 61.74
N GLU A 282 -48.43 64.58 61.54
CA GLU A 282 -49.30 63.94 62.54
C GLU A 282 -48.51 63.60 63.81
N ALA A 283 -47.34 62.98 63.69
CA ALA A 283 -46.54 62.58 64.84
C ALA A 283 -46.11 63.75 65.73
N VAL A 284 -45.86 64.93 65.14
CA VAL A 284 -45.42 66.10 65.93
C VAL A 284 -46.59 66.93 66.46
N LEU A 285 -47.72 66.94 65.76
CA LEU A 285 -48.92 67.58 66.29
C LEU A 285 -49.59 66.73 67.36
N SER A 286 -49.53 65.39 67.27
CA SER A 286 -50.07 64.43 68.24
C SER A 286 -51.44 64.86 68.78
N ASP A 287 -51.58 65.00 70.11
CA ASP A 287 -52.79 65.47 70.81
C ASP A 287 -53.28 66.87 70.41
N MET A 288 -52.50 67.65 69.66
CA MET A 288 -52.91 68.97 69.15
C MET A 288 -53.63 68.91 67.80
N VAL A 289 -53.69 67.77 67.11
CA VAL A 289 -54.41 67.66 65.82
C VAL A 289 -55.90 67.97 65.98
N GLU A 290 -56.47 67.59 67.12
CA GLU A 290 -57.88 67.82 67.49
C GLU A 290 -58.08 69.11 68.31
N ALA A 291 -57.05 69.94 68.46
CA ALA A 291 -57.18 71.16 69.24
C ALA A 291 -58.12 72.17 68.55
N PHE A 292 -58.99 72.80 69.34
CA PHE A 292 -59.91 73.82 68.87
C PHE A 292 -59.25 75.20 68.90
N ILE A 293 -59.42 75.96 67.83
CA ILE A 293 -58.87 77.31 67.66
C ILE A 293 -59.95 78.33 68.01
N VAL A 294 -59.63 79.30 68.87
CA VAL A 294 -60.53 80.40 69.25
C VAL A 294 -59.87 81.76 69.00
N ALA A 295 -60.65 82.81 68.79
CA ALA A 295 -60.11 84.11 68.40
C ALA A 295 -59.38 84.80 69.58
N ARG A 296 -59.98 84.75 70.77
CA ARG A 296 -59.50 85.47 71.97
C ARG A 296 -59.32 84.56 73.17
N ARG A 297 -58.43 84.93 74.09
CA ARG A 297 -58.20 84.22 75.36
C ARG A 297 -59.47 84.08 76.20
N THR A 298 -60.34 85.10 76.20
CA THR A 298 -61.58 85.08 76.97
C THR A 298 -62.49 83.94 76.51
N GLU A 299 -62.64 83.77 75.19
CA GLU A 299 -63.42 82.69 74.58
C GLU A 299 -62.81 81.30 74.88
N ALA A 300 -61.49 81.21 75.00
CA ALA A 300 -60.83 79.97 75.42
C ALA A 300 -61.19 79.56 76.85
N ILE A 301 -61.25 80.53 77.77
CA ILE A 301 -61.58 80.26 79.17
C ILE A 301 -63.06 79.84 79.30
N ASP A 302 -63.95 80.52 78.58
CA ASP A 302 -65.38 80.18 78.54
C ASP A 302 -65.59 78.77 77.99
N ALA A 303 -64.90 78.43 76.89
CA ALA A 303 -64.91 77.09 76.31
C ALA A 303 -64.36 76.03 77.27
N ILE A 304 -63.28 76.31 78.01
CA ILE A 304 -62.75 75.38 79.03
C ILE A 304 -63.76 75.18 80.15
N GLN A 305 -64.42 76.23 80.64
CA GLN A 305 -65.43 76.11 81.69
C GLN A 305 -66.64 75.29 81.24
N ALA A 306 -67.09 75.48 79.99
CA ALA A 306 -68.15 74.67 79.41
C ALA A 306 -67.75 73.18 79.30
N LEU A 307 -66.52 72.91 78.87
CA LEU A 307 -65.99 71.55 78.74
C LEU A 307 -65.82 70.85 80.09
N VAL A 308 -65.32 71.57 81.11
CA VAL A 308 -65.18 71.02 82.48
C VAL A 308 -66.55 70.77 83.11
N ALA A 309 -67.53 71.63 82.87
CA ALA A 309 -68.90 71.41 83.34
C ALA A 309 -69.59 70.21 82.67
N GLN A 310 -69.14 69.83 81.47
CA GLN A 310 -69.67 68.70 80.69
C GLN A 310 -68.86 67.40 80.87
N ASP A 311 -67.90 67.37 81.80
CA ASP A 311 -66.96 66.25 82.03
C ASP A 311 -66.30 65.76 80.71
N ALA A 312 -66.01 66.72 79.82
CA ALA A 312 -65.52 66.43 78.49
C ALA A 312 -64.10 65.85 78.53
N PRO A 313 -63.74 64.98 77.55
CA PRO A 313 -62.40 64.44 77.45
C PRO A 313 -61.35 65.55 77.34
N ARG A 314 -60.10 65.23 77.74
CA ARG A 314 -58.97 66.17 77.74
C ARG A 314 -58.82 66.85 76.37
N THR A 315 -59.28 68.10 76.29
CA THR A 315 -59.33 68.88 75.05
C THR A 315 -58.38 70.06 75.11
N THR A 316 -57.61 70.27 74.05
CA THR A 316 -56.69 71.41 73.94
C THR A 316 -57.38 72.56 73.21
N ILE A 317 -57.36 73.77 73.79
CA ILE A 317 -57.90 74.98 73.17
C ILE A 317 -56.76 75.99 72.93
N LEU A 318 -56.72 76.55 71.71
CA LEU A 318 -55.64 77.41 71.23
C LEU A 318 -56.16 78.82 70.89
N PRO A 319 -55.99 79.81 71.79
CA PRO A 319 -56.37 81.20 71.53
C PRO A 319 -55.37 81.93 70.62
N MET A 320 -55.84 82.46 69.49
CA MET A 320 -54.99 83.09 68.47
C MET A 320 -54.37 84.42 68.92
N ASP A 321 -55.06 85.20 69.75
CA ASP A 321 -54.59 86.50 70.24
C ASP A 321 -53.32 86.40 71.11
N THR A 322 -53.16 85.29 71.85
CA THR A 322 -52.05 85.12 72.80
C THR A 322 -50.88 84.32 72.25
N MET A 323 -50.99 83.83 71.01
CA MET A 323 -49.90 83.11 70.36
C MET A 323 -48.70 84.04 70.18
N LYS A 324 -47.53 83.58 70.64
CA LYS A 324 -46.26 84.27 70.42
C LYS A 324 -45.89 84.15 68.95
N GLN A 325 -45.41 85.23 68.35
CA GLN A 325 -44.83 85.16 67.01
C GLN A 325 -43.53 84.34 67.10
N VAL A 326 -43.49 83.22 66.37
CA VAL A 326 -42.28 82.43 66.19
C VAL A 326 -41.89 82.55 64.73
N TYR A 327 -40.63 82.87 64.44
CA TYR A 327 -40.14 82.82 63.07
C TYR A 327 -39.66 81.39 62.79
N PRO A 328 -40.10 80.78 61.69
CA PRO A 328 -39.62 79.47 61.29
C PRO A 328 -38.09 79.45 61.14
N LEU A 329 -37.47 78.33 61.48
CA LEU A 329 -36.02 78.16 61.33
C LEU A 329 -35.61 78.36 59.86
N ASN A 330 -34.48 79.03 59.64
CA ASN A 330 -33.86 79.09 58.33
C ASN A 330 -32.70 78.09 58.27
N LEU A 331 -32.90 76.99 57.56
CA LEU A 331 -31.91 75.91 57.42
C LEU A 331 -31.35 75.90 55.99
N MET A 332 -30.03 75.78 55.89
CA MET A 332 -29.35 75.55 54.62
C MET A 332 -29.75 74.19 54.06
N ARG A 333 -29.77 74.04 52.72
CA ARG A 333 -30.03 72.76 52.09
C ARG A 333 -28.91 71.78 52.42
N GLU A 334 -29.23 70.81 53.26
CA GLU A 334 -28.32 69.74 53.68
C GLU A 334 -28.89 68.38 53.28
N ARG A 335 -28.00 67.43 52.95
CA ARG A 335 -28.39 66.09 52.52
C ARG A 335 -29.21 65.40 53.61
N GLY A 336 -30.41 64.95 53.28
CA GLY A 336 -31.31 64.23 54.18
C GLY A 336 -32.32 65.12 54.93
N VAL A 337 -32.22 66.45 54.82
CA VAL A 337 -33.22 67.39 55.36
C VAL A 337 -34.24 67.73 54.27
N VAL A 338 -35.53 67.51 54.56
CA VAL A 338 -36.64 67.85 53.66
C VAL A 338 -37.00 69.33 53.78
N GLY A 339 -37.03 69.85 55.01
CA GLY A 339 -37.30 71.26 55.29
C GLY A 339 -37.87 71.49 56.68
N VAL A 340 -38.29 72.73 56.96
CA VAL A 340 -38.99 73.09 58.19
C VAL A 340 -40.49 72.89 57.99
N ALA A 341 -41.16 72.22 58.92
CA ALA A 341 -42.56 71.81 58.78
C ALA A 341 -43.51 72.98 58.46
N ALA A 342 -43.32 74.15 59.09
CA ALA A 342 -44.11 75.36 58.79
C ALA A 342 -44.02 75.80 57.31
N HIS A 343 -42.90 75.57 56.63
CA HIS A 343 -42.73 75.90 55.20
C HIS A 343 -43.24 74.79 54.26
N LEU A 344 -43.47 73.58 54.79
CA LEU A 344 -43.90 72.42 54.00
C LEU A 344 -45.42 72.28 53.97
N VAL A 345 -46.13 72.76 55.00
CA VAL A 345 -47.59 72.75 55.06
C VAL A 345 -48.21 74.02 54.45
N ARG A 346 -49.48 73.95 54.07
CA ARG A 346 -50.25 75.11 53.62
C ARG A 346 -51.38 75.42 54.58
N CYS A 347 -51.57 76.68 54.92
CA CYS A 347 -52.70 77.15 55.73
C CYS A 347 -53.24 78.48 55.19
N GLN A 348 -54.42 78.90 55.66
CA GLN A 348 -54.97 80.21 55.27
C GLN A 348 -54.25 81.35 56.02
N PRO A 349 -54.13 82.55 55.43
CA PRO A 349 -53.40 83.68 56.02
C PRO A 349 -53.69 84.00 57.49
N PRO A 350 -54.94 83.97 58.00
CA PRO A 350 -55.20 84.27 59.42
C PRO A 350 -54.52 83.28 60.38
N TYR A 351 -54.27 82.03 59.95
CA TYR A 351 -53.71 80.99 60.79
C TYR A 351 -52.20 80.82 60.64
N GLN A 352 -51.53 81.60 59.78
CA GLN A 352 -50.08 81.47 59.54
C GLN A 352 -49.27 81.61 60.84
N LYS A 353 -49.66 82.56 61.69
CA LYS A 353 -49.03 82.78 63.01
C LYS A 353 -49.17 81.57 63.95
N LEU A 354 -50.29 80.86 63.88
CA LEU A 354 -50.53 79.63 64.64
C LEU A 354 -49.60 78.51 64.14
N ILE A 355 -49.51 78.34 62.82
CA ILE A 355 -48.70 77.31 62.19
C ILE A 355 -47.21 77.55 62.38
N ASP A 356 -46.75 78.79 62.30
CA ASP A 356 -45.34 79.11 62.58
C ASP A 356 -44.97 78.82 64.04
N ALA A 357 -45.90 79.04 64.98
CA ALA A 357 -45.69 78.74 66.39
C ALA A 357 -45.63 77.24 66.68
N LEU A 358 -46.48 76.44 66.02
CA LEU A 358 -46.51 74.98 66.21
C LEU A 358 -45.42 74.27 65.41
N LEU A 359 -45.22 74.67 64.15
CA LEU A 359 -44.40 73.97 63.16
C LEU A 359 -43.11 74.68 62.75
N GLY A 360 -42.86 75.90 63.25
CA GLY A 360 -41.69 76.70 62.85
C GLY A 360 -40.35 76.19 63.38
N ARG A 361 -40.36 75.38 64.45
CA ARG A 361 -39.15 74.74 65.01
C ARG A 361 -39.08 73.24 64.76
N ILE A 362 -39.87 72.73 63.82
CA ILE A 362 -39.92 71.31 63.49
C ILE A 362 -39.20 71.09 62.16
N ILE A 363 -38.21 70.19 62.17
CA ILE A 363 -37.36 69.88 61.02
C ILE A 363 -37.74 68.49 60.51
N VAL A 364 -38.14 68.39 59.26
CA VAL A 364 -38.49 67.13 58.62
C VAL A 364 -37.27 66.55 57.90
N VAL A 365 -36.97 65.28 58.14
CA VAL A 365 -35.82 64.55 57.57
C VAL A 365 -36.25 63.21 56.96
N GLN A 366 -35.41 62.64 56.10
CA GLN A 366 -35.75 61.41 55.36
C GLN A 366 -35.70 60.16 56.24
N ASP A 367 -34.69 60.01 57.09
CA ASP A 367 -34.40 58.79 57.85
C ASP A 367 -33.86 59.07 59.26
N VAL A 368 -33.71 58.01 60.05
CA VAL A 368 -33.27 58.05 61.46
C VAL A 368 -31.81 58.51 61.59
N GLU A 369 -30.96 58.21 60.61
CA GLU A 369 -29.55 58.64 60.61
C GLU A 369 -29.45 60.16 60.43
N ALA A 370 -30.22 60.72 59.50
CA ALA A 370 -30.37 62.15 59.32
C ALA A 370 -30.99 62.80 60.56
N ALA A 371 -32.00 62.16 61.18
CA ALA A 371 -32.62 62.67 62.40
C ALA A 371 -31.63 62.79 63.55
N THR A 372 -30.85 61.74 63.81
CA THR A 372 -29.84 61.69 64.88
C THR A 372 -28.76 62.77 64.69
N ARG A 373 -28.30 62.97 63.46
CA ARG A 373 -27.29 63.99 63.12
C ARG A 373 -27.80 65.41 63.31
N ILE A 374 -29.03 65.70 62.89
CA ILE A 374 -29.62 67.04 62.99
C ILE A 374 -30.06 67.34 64.43
N ALA A 375 -30.63 66.36 65.15
CA ALA A 375 -31.08 66.52 66.53
C ALA A 375 -29.94 66.93 67.48
N ARG A 376 -28.71 66.43 67.25
CA ARG A 376 -27.51 66.85 68.02
C ARG A 376 -27.21 68.34 67.98
N ARG A 377 -27.70 69.08 66.98
CA ARG A 377 -27.50 70.53 66.88
C ARG A 377 -28.43 71.33 67.78
N GLY A 378 -29.48 70.70 68.33
CA GLY A 378 -30.41 71.34 69.27
C GLY A 378 -31.21 72.51 68.68
N LEU A 379 -31.28 72.64 67.36
CA LEU A 379 -31.94 73.78 66.69
C LEU A 379 -33.47 73.74 66.80
N GLY A 380 -34.04 72.54 66.93
CA GLY A 380 -35.47 72.30 66.99
C GLY A 380 -35.79 70.80 67.07
N THR A 381 -37.08 70.46 67.14
CA THR A 381 -37.56 69.07 67.12
C THR A 381 -37.38 68.50 65.72
N VAL A 382 -36.87 67.28 65.60
CA VAL A 382 -36.60 66.64 64.30
C VAL A 382 -37.52 65.46 64.10
N VAL A 383 -38.22 65.39 62.97
CA VAL A 383 -39.14 64.29 62.65
C VAL A 383 -38.78 63.62 61.34
N THR A 384 -38.80 62.29 61.33
CA THR A 384 -38.59 61.50 60.11
C THR A 384 -39.88 61.40 59.28
N LEU A 385 -39.78 61.13 57.97
CA LEU A 385 -40.95 60.87 57.11
C LEU A 385 -41.86 59.73 57.64
N ASN A 386 -41.30 58.80 58.43
CA ASN A 386 -42.03 57.69 59.03
C ASN A 386 -42.71 58.02 60.37
N GLY A 387 -42.55 59.24 60.89
CA GLY A 387 -43.22 59.72 62.11
C GLY A 387 -42.45 59.51 63.42
N ILE A 388 -41.13 59.30 63.38
CA ILE A 388 -40.30 59.23 64.60
C ILE A 388 -39.83 60.64 64.98
N VAL A 389 -40.04 61.07 66.22
CA VAL A 389 -39.89 62.47 66.68
C VAL A 389 -38.78 62.62 67.72
N PHE A 390 -37.70 63.30 67.36
CA PHE A 390 -36.59 63.62 68.24
C PHE A 390 -36.79 65.00 68.85
N HIS A 391 -37.11 65.06 70.13
CA HIS A 391 -37.25 66.30 70.89
C HIS A 391 -35.89 66.87 71.29
N THR A 392 -35.82 68.20 71.46
CA THR A 392 -34.60 68.89 71.94
C THR A 392 -34.20 68.49 73.37
N THR A 393 -35.12 67.88 74.13
CA THR A 393 -34.89 67.33 75.49
C THR A 393 -34.20 65.97 75.48
N GLY A 394 -34.03 65.34 74.31
CA GLY A 394 -33.44 63.99 74.17
C GLY A 394 -34.46 62.85 74.13
N ALA A 395 -35.76 63.14 74.24
CA ALA A 395 -36.82 62.15 74.01
C ALA A 395 -36.96 61.83 72.50
N ILE A 396 -37.28 60.57 72.19
CA ILE A 396 -37.44 60.05 70.83
C ILE A 396 -38.79 59.32 70.73
#